data_AF-A0A9W6B3G2-F1
#
_entry.id   AF-A0A9W6B3G2-F1
#
_cell.length_a   1.000
_cell.length_b   1.000
_cell.length_c   1.000
_cell.angle_alpha   90.00
_cell.angle_beta   90.00
_cell.angle_gamma   90.00
#
_symmetry.space_group_name_H-M   'P 1'
#
loop_
_entity.id
_entity.type
_entity.pdbx_description
1 polymer ?
#
loop_
_entity_poly.entity_id
_entity_poly.type
_entity_poly.pdbx_seq_one_letter_code
_entity_poly.pdbx_strand_id
1 'polypeptide(L)'
;MKFISYTAFLIFSLLFVACAEEDYKLTFEEDTIKLQEKFDKIVEFGQSVECTDASEWDYTAVGEKACGGPSAYIAYNTTLNTDQFFALVEDYNSFQNIYNNKWEMVSTCDVPQEPAGVECVDSAPVLIY
;
A
#
# COMPACT_ATOMS: atom_id res chain seq x y z
N MET A 1 -16.78 14.02 -63.76
CA MET A 1 -17.25 14.30 -62.38
C MET A 1 -16.89 13.11 -61.50
N LYS A 2 -16.42 13.42 -60.30
CA LYS A 2 -15.48 12.62 -59.50
C LYS A 2 -16.04 11.26 -59.07
N PHE A 3 -15.26 10.21 -59.34
CA PHE A 3 -15.35 8.91 -58.68
C PHE A 3 -14.99 9.10 -57.21
N ILE A 4 -15.99 9.03 -56.34
CA ILE A 4 -15.79 9.00 -54.88
C ILE A 4 -15.41 7.55 -54.56
N SER A 5 -14.10 7.31 -54.48
CA SER A 5 -13.51 6.02 -54.14
C SER A 5 -13.68 5.76 -52.64
N TYR A 6 -14.46 4.73 -52.32
CA TYR A 6 -14.86 4.26 -50.99
C TYR A 6 -13.71 3.62 -50.19
N THR A 7 -12.51 4.17 -50.24
CA THR A 7 -11.35 3.66 -49.47
C THR A 7 -11.08 4.43 -48.18
N ALA A 8 -11.89 5.44 -47.85
CA ALA A 8 -11.74 6.24 -46.63
C ALA A 8 -12.78 5.92 -45.53
N PHE A 9 -13.74 5.02 -45.76
CA PHE A 9 -14.81 4.73 -44.80
C PHE A 9 -14.57 3.47 -43.94
N LEU A 10 -13.41 2.82 -44.10
CA LEU A 10 -13.03 1.60 -43.37
C LEU A 10 -11.97 1.85 -42.28
N ILE A 11 -11.63 3.11 -41.98
CA ILE A 11 -10.59 3.47 -41.01
C ILE A 11 -11.15 4.31 -39.83
N PHE A 12 -12.44 4.64 -39.82
CA PHE A 12 -13.06 5.45 -38.75
C PHE A 12 -13.83 4.63 -37.69
N SER A 13 -13.85 3.29 -37.79
CA SER A 13 -14.48 2.42 -36.78
C SER A 13 -13.50 1.66 -35.89
N LEU A 14 -12.19 1.95 -35.97
CA LEU A 14 -11.15 1.30 -35.17
C LEU A 14 -10.56 2.19 -34.06
N LEU A 15 -11.15 3.37 -33.81
CA LEU A 15 -10.67 4.31 -32.79
C LEU A 15 -11.66 4.58 -31.64
N PHE A 16 -12.72 3.78 -31.51
CA PHE A 16 -13.71 3.91 -30.43
C PHE A 16 -14.00 2.60 -29.68
N VAL A 17 -13.06 1.65 -29.65
CA VAL A 17 -12.93 0.84 -28.43
C VAL A 17 -12.06 1.65 -27.48
N ALA A 18 -12.64 2.73 -26.96
CA ALA A 18 -12.26 3.18 -25.63
C ALA A 18 -12.41 1.95 -24.75
N CYS A 19 -11.31 1.54 -24.09
CA CYS A 19 -11.29 0.42 -23.17
C CYS A 19 -12.58 0.46 -22.36
N ALA A 20 -13.41 -0.58 -22.47
CA ALA A 20 -14.18 -0.96 -21.32
C ALA A 20 -13.14 -1.11 -20.21
N GLU A 21 -13.25 -0.34 -19.12
CA GLU A 21 -12.68 -0.79 -17.86
C GLU A 21 -13.45 -2.07 -17.53
N GLU A 22 -13.03 -3.19 -18.11
CA GLU A 22 -13.37 -4.47 -17.54
C GLU A 22 -12.79 -4.42 -16.13
N ASP A 23 -13.65 -4.67 -15.14
CA ASP A 23 -13.28 -4.96 -13.76
C ASP A 23 -12.34 -6.17 -13.78
N TYR A 24 -11.07 -5.96 -14.16
CA TYR A 24 -10.06 -7.00 -14.13
C TYR A 24 -9.71 -7.21 -12.68
N LYS A 25 -10.40 -8.17 -12.07
CA LYS A 25 -10.09 -8.66 -10.74
C LYS A 25 -8.65 -9.17 -10.77
N LEU A 26 -7.74 -8.42 -10.14
CA LEU A 26 -6.32 -8.74 -10.04
C LEU A 26 -6.12 -10.21 -9.64
N THR A 27 -5.08 -10.84 -10.19
CA THR A 27 -4.61 -12.17 -9.76
C THR A 27 -4.00 -12.10 -8.36
N PHE A 28 -3.76 -13.27 -7.77
CA PHE A 28 -3.11 -13.37 -6.45
C PHE A 28 -1.74 -12.68 -6.43
N GLU A 29 -0.95 -12.87 -7.49
CA GLU A 29 0.37 -12.28 -7.62
C GLU A 29 0.30 -10.76 -7.72
N GLU A 30 -0.58 -10.23 -8.57
CA GLU A 30 -0.74 -8.78 -8.75
C GLU A 30 -1.25 -8.09 -7.47
N ASP A 31 -2.16 -8.74 -6.76
CA ASP A 31 -2.62 -8.27 -5.45
C ASP A 31 -1.51 -8.30 -4.39
N THR A 32 -0.68 -9.34 -4.41
CA THR A 32 0.46 -9.47 -3.48
C THR A 32 1.50 -8.38 -3.74
N ILE A 33 1.81 -8.11 -5.00
CA ILE A 33 2.68 -6.99 -5.41
C ILE A 33 2.08 -5.66 -4.95
N LYS A 34 0.78 -5.43 -5.22
CA LYS A 34 0.10 -4.20 -4.82
C LYS A 34 0.05 -4.00 -3.30
N LEU A 35 -0.09 -5.09 -2.54
CA LEU A 35 -0.02 -5.06 -1.08
C LEU A 35 1.37 -4.63 -0.61
N GLN A 36 2.43 -5.18 -1.22
CA GLN A 36 3.81 -4.80 -0.93
C GLN A 36 4.08 -3.34 -1.28
N GLU A 37 3.67 -2.88 -2.47
CA GLU A 37 3.84 -1.48 -2.90
C GLU A 37 3.19 -0.48 -1.94
N LYS A 38 2.03 -0.83 -1.36
CA LYS A 38 1.37 0.00 -0.34
C LYS A 38 2.18 0.04 0.95
N PHE A 39 2.73 -1.10 1.39
CA PHE A 39 3.59 -1.15 2.56
C PHE A 39 4.88 -0.35 2.36
N ASP A 40 5.53 -0.50 1.20
CA ASP A 40 6.76 0.22 0.86
C ASP A 40 6.54 1.74 0.91
N LYS A 41 5.39 2.24 0.43
CA LYS A 41 5.04 3.66 0.55
C LYS A 41 4.94 4.16 1.98
N ILE A 42 4.48 3.32 2.92
CA ILE A 42 4.44 3.67 4.35
C ILE A 42 5.88 3.82 4.88
N VAL A 43 6.74 2.85 4.57
CA VAL A 43 8.16 2.86 4.99
C VAL A 43 8.89 4.05 4.37
N GLU A 44 8.80 4.21 3.05
CA GLU A 44 9.43 5.31 2.31
C GLU A 44 8.99 6.67 2.83
N PHE A 45 7.70 6.86 3.14
CA PHE A 45 7.20 8.12 3.66
C PHE A 45 7.61 8.32 5.12
N GLY A 46 7.21 7.40 6.01
CA GLY A 46 7.37 7.53 7.46
C GLY A 46 8.83 7.49 7.93
N GLN A 47 9.72 6.91 7.13
CA GLN A 47 11.16 6.77 7.41
C GLN A 47 12.03 7.50 6.38
N SER A 48 11.47 8.52 5.71
CA SER A 48 12.18 9.34 4.71
C SER A 48 13.31 10.22 5.27
N VAL A 49 13.43 10.31 6.59
CA VAL A 49 14.41 11.14 7.28
C VAL A 49 15.31 10.27 8.15
N GLU A 50 16.58 10.66 8.30
CA GLU A 50 17.52 9.95 9.16
C GLU A 50 17.11 10.08 10.63
N CYS A 51 17.15 8.96 11.36
CA CYS A 51 16.90 8.94 12.79
C CYS A 51 18.13 9.46 13.52
N THR A 52 18.08 10.71 14.00
CA THR A 52 19.15 11.33 14.80
C THR A 52 18.70 11.71 16.21
N ASP A 53 17.41 11.98 16.41
CA ASP A 53 16.77 12.24 17.69
C ASP A 53 15.53 11.35 17.83
N ALA A 54 15.59 10.37 18.73
CA ALA A 54 14.47 9.44 18.96
C ALA A 54 13.20 10.12 19.49
N SER A 55 13.29 11.33 20.06
CA SER A 55 12.12 12.07 20.52
C SER A 55 11.24 12.62 19.38
N GLU A 56 11.79 12.64 18.16
CA GLU A 56 11.05 12.99 16.93
C GLU A 56 10.36 11.77 16.30
N TRP A 57 10.48 10.58 16.89
CA TRP A 57 9.91 9.35 16.37
C TRP A 57 8.86 8.78 17.31
N ASP A 58 7.86 8.17 16.70
CA ASP A 58 6.85 7.40 17.39
C ASP A 58 6.58 6.12 16.61
N TYR A 59 5.74 5.24 17.13
CA TYR A 59 5.35 4.02 16.45
C TYR A 59 3.84 3.86 16.40
N THR A 60 3.37 3.12 15.40
CA THR A 60 1.95 2.78 15.28
C THR A 60 1.77 1.35 14.80
N ALA A 61 0.58 0.81 15.04
CA ALA A 61 0.19 -0.50 14.57
C ALA A 61 -0.05 -0.47 13.04
N VAL A 62 0.37 -1.53 12.34
CA VAL A 62 0.23 -1.64 10.88
C VAL A 62 -0.21 -3.03 10.46
N GLY A 63 -1.05 -3.06 9.43
CA GLY A 63 -1.68 -4.24 8.86
C GLY A 63 -2.99 -4.65 9.53
N GLU A 64 -3.65 -5.61 8.89
CA GLU A 64 -4.83 -6.32 9.36
C GLU A 64 -4.59 -7.82 9.15
N LYS A 65 -4.39 -8.59 10.23
CA LYS A 65 -4.29 -10.05 10.15
C LYS A 65 -5.63 -10.63 9.73
N ALA A 66 -5.62 -11.81 9.12
CA ALA A 66 -6.86 -12.46 8.65
C ALA A 66 -7.89 -12.77 9.75
N CYS A 67 -7.44 -12.91 11.01
CA CYS A 67 -8.33 -13.06 12.18
C CYS A 67 -8.52 -11.77 13.00
N GLY A 68 -8.11 -10.64 12.44
CA GLY A 68 -8.25 -9.32 13.04
C GLY A 68 -7.00 -8.82 13.76
N GLY A 69 -6.88 -7.50 13.85
CA GLY A 69 -5.80 -6.81 14.57
C GLY A 69 -4.53 -6.67 13.74
N PRO A 70 -3.52 -5.94 14.27
CA PRO A 70 -2.37 -5.56 13.47
C PRO A 70 -1.43 -6.72 13.16
N SER A 71 -0.78 -6.62 12.01
CA SER A 71 0.28 -7.56 11.60
C SER A 71 1.59 -7.27 12.32
N ALA A 72 1.91 -6.00 12.54
CA ALA A 72 3.15 -5.53 13.16
C ALA A 72 2.99 -4.11 13.72
N TYR A 73 4.11 -3.53 14.15
CA TYR A 73 4.26 -2.11 14.43
C TYR A 73 5.31 -1.50 13.51
N ILE A 74 5.19 -0.20 13.23
CA ILE A 74 6.12 0.56 12.39
C ILE A 74 6.44 1.90 13.04
N ALA A 75 7.73 2.27 13.00
CA ALA A 75 8.19 3.59 13.43
C ALA A 75 7.98 4.62 12.32
N TYR A 76 7.63 5.84 12.71
CA TYR A 76 7.49 6.99 11.81
C TYR A 76 8.01 8.26 12.48
N ASN A 77 8.53 9.18 11.66
CA ASN A 77 8.97 10.47 12.14
C ASN A 77 7.77 11.43 12.30
N THR A 78 7.60 11.98 13.49
CA THR A 78 6.48 12.85 13.90
C THR A 78 6.57 14.26 13.33
N THR A 79 7.71 14.66 12.76
CA THR A 79 7.89 15.98 12.12
C THR A 79 7.37 16.00 10.68
N LEU A 80 7.08 14.83 10.10
CA LEU A 80 6.46 14.69 8.79
C LEU A 80 4.97 15.03 8.83
N ASN A 81 4.32 15.05 7.67
CA ASN A 81 2.87 15.16 7.60
C ASN A 81 2.22 13.85 8.10
N THR A 82 1.89 13.81 9.39
CA THR A 82 1.31 12.65 10.06
C THR A 82 -0.05 12.26 9.50
N ASP A 83 -0.86 13.22 9.05
CA ASP A 83 -2.17 12.92 8.44
C ASP A 83 -2.00 12.12 7.14
N GLN A 84 -1.00 12.50 6.33
CA GLN A 84 -0.66 11.75 5.12
C GLN A 84 -0.10 10.36 5.45
N PHE A 85 0.75 10.26 6.48
CA PHE A 85 1.28 8.97 6.93
C PHE A 85 0.13 8.03 7.35
N PHE A 86 -0.78 8.49 8.21
CA PHE A 86 -1.90 7.66 8.68
C PHE A 86 -2.88 7.30 7.56
N ALA A 87 -3.07 8.17 6.55
CA ALA A 87 -3.84 7.81 5.36
C ALA A 87 -3.20 6.66 4.56
N LEU A 88 -1.87 6.60 4.47
CA LEU A 88 -1.15 5.48 3.84
C LEU A 88 -1.30 4.18 4.66
N VAL A 89 -1.21 4.28 5.99
CA VAL A 89 -1.43 3.14 6.90
C VAL A 89 -2.86 2.60 6.76
N GLU A 90 -3.86 3.47 6.76
CA GLU A 90 -5.27 3.08 6.58
C GLU A 90 -5.53 2.41 5.22
N ASP A 91 -4.95 2.97 4.14
CA ASP A 91 -5.05 2.40 2.79
C ASP A 91 -4.41 1.00 2.70
N TYR A 92 -3.26 0.80 3.33
CA TYR A 92 -2.64 -0.52 3.44
C TYR A 92 -3.49 -1.49 4.26
N ASN A 93 -3.93 -1.10 5.46
CA ASN A 93 -4.71 -1.98 6.35
C ASN A 93 -6.02 -2.41 5.68
N SER A 94 -6.70 -1.46 5.03
CA SER A 94 -7.93 -1.72 4.28
C SER A 94 -7.68 -2.68 3.12
N PHE A 95 -6.60 -2.46 2.36
CA PHE A 95 -6.25 -3.35 1.25
C PHE A 95 -5.83 -4.75 1.73
N GLN A 96 -5.09 -4.85 2.84
CA GLN A 96 -4.72 -6.14 3.43
C GLN A 96 -5.95 -6.92 3.91
N ASN A 97 -6.93 -6.24 4.49
CA ASN A 97 -8.20 -6.88 4.86
C ASN A 97 -8.93 -7.44 3.61
N ILE A 98 -9.02 -6.65 2.53
CA ILE A 98 -9.62 -7.09 1.26
C ILE A 98 -8.84 -8.29 0.70
N TYR A 99 -7.52 -8.22 0.71
CA TYR A 99 -6.61 -9.27 0.27
C TYR A 99 -6.84 -10.57 1.04
N ASN A 100 -6.87 -10.50 2.38
CA ASN A 100 -7.08 -11.66 3.24
C ASN A 100 -8.41 -12.35 2.96
N ASN A 101 -9.49 -11.58 2.83
CA ASN A 101 -10.82 -12.11 2.54
C ASN A 101 -10.91 -12.69 1.13
N LYS A 102 -10.28 -12.04 0.13
CA LYS A 102 -10.32 -12.47 -1.27
C LYS A 102 -9.59 -13.80 -1.49
N TRP A 103 -8.49 -14.01 -0.77
CA TRP A 103 -7.60 -15.16 -0.94
C TRP A 103 -7.67 -16.18 0.20
N GLU A 104 -8.65 -16.03 1.10
CA GLU A 104 -8.88 -16.93 2.25
C GLU A 104 -7.60 -17.13 3.08
N MET A 105 -6.85 -16.05 3.29
CA MET A 105 -5.59 -16.09 4.00
C MET A 105 -5.81 -16.55 5.45
N VAL A 106 -4.89 -17.34 5.96
CA VAL A 106 -4.88 -17.80 7.35
C VAL A 106 -3.77 -17.11 8.13
N SER A 107 -4.00 -16.88 9.42
CA SER A 107 -3.03 -16.27 10.33
C SER A 107 -2.96 -17.06 11.64
N THR A 108 -1.86 -16.93 12.36
CA THR A 108 -1.59 -17.57 13.66
C THR A 108 -2.43 -17.01 14.81
N CYS A 109 -3.10 -15.87 14.61
CA CYS A 109 -3.98 -15.21 15.59
C CYS A 109 -3.33 -14.87 16.93
N ASP A 110 -2.01 -14.78 16.93
CA ASP A 110 -1.20 -14.12 17.94
C ASP A 110 -1.34 -12.60 17.83
N VAL A 111 -1.21 -11.92 18.95
CA VAL A 111 -1.12 -10.46 18.98
C VAL A 111 0.37 -10.11 18.98
N PRO A 112 0.85 -9.26 18.05
CA PRO A 112 2.24 -8.80 18.08
C PRO A 112 2.53 -8.11 19.41
N GLN A 113 3.71 -8.36 19.99
CA GLN A 113 4.15 -7.63 21.19
C GLN A 113 4.16 -6.14 20.86
N GLU A 114 3.66 -5.31 21.78
CA GLU A 114 3.72 -3.86 21.64
C GLU A 114 5.14 -3.36 21.96
N PRO A 115 5.73 -2.48 21.13
CA PRO A 115 7.01 -1.85 21.43
C PRO A 115 6.96 -1.00 22.70
N ALA A 116 8.09 -0.89 23.40
CA ALA A 116 8.28 0.09 24.47
C ALA A 116 8.62 1.49 23.95
N GLY A 117 9.11 1.61 22.72
CA GLY A 117 9.55 2.88 22.13
C GLY A 117 10.34 2.73 20.83
N VAL A 118 10.94 3.84 20.38
CA VAL A 118 11.83 3.90 19.23
C VAL A 118 13.22 4.37 19.69
N GLU A 119 14.27 3.75 19.15
CA GLU A 119 15.66 4.20 19.29
C GLU A 119 16.28 4.43 17.92
N CYS A 120 17.22 5.37 17.81
CA CYS A 120 17.99 5.58 16.59
C CYS A 120 19.27 4.74 16.63
N VAL A 121 19.37 3.75 15.74
CA VAL A 121 20.55 2.88 15.59
C VAL A 121 21.04 2.99 14.15
N ASP A 122 22.30 3.38 13.95
CA ASP A 122 22.90 3.55 12.62
C ASP A 122 22.04 4.41 11.66
N SER A 123 21.52 5.53 12.17
CA SER A 123 20.60 6.46 11.48
C SER A 123 19.23 5.87 11.10
N ALA A 124 18.90 4.66 11.56
CA ALA A 124 17.60 4.03 11.35
C ALA A 124 16.74 4.02 12.63
N PRO A 125 15.41 4.20 12.51
CA PRO A 125 14.50 4.03 13.64
C PRO A 125 14.28 2.55 13.93
N VAL A 126 14.60 2.10 15.14
CA VAL A 126 14.46 0.71 15.59
C VAL A 126 13.45 0.64 16.74
N LEU A 127 12.49 -0.27 16.63
CA LEU A 127 11.52 -0.54 17.69
C LEU A 127 12.17 -1.33 18.83
N ILE A 128 11.94 -0.88 20.06
CA ILE A 128 12.40 -1.54 21.29
C ILE A 128 11.24 -2.33 21.89
N TYR A 129 11.50 -3.54 22.38
CA TYR A 129 10.48 -4.44 22.96
C TYR A 129 10.86 -4.90 24.37
#